data_AF-A0A4Q3AR63-F1
#
_entry.id   AF-A0A4Q3AR63-F1
#
_cell.length_a   1.000
_cell.length_b   1.000
_cell.length_c   1.000
_cell.angle_alpha   90.00
_cell.angle_beta   90.00
_cell.angle_gamma   90.00
#
_symmetry.space_group_name_H-M   'P 1'
#
loop_
_entity.id
_entity.type
_entity.pdbx_description
1 polymer ?
#
loop_
_entity_poly.entity_id
_entity_poly.type
_entity_poly.pdbx_seq_one_letter_code
_entity_poly.pdbx_strand_id
1 'polypeptide(L)' 'MVAALATLLFTTAFTVSIWAMFTTIAPRLDYMRSLLRGDGVPALTPAHAVRLRVSPRAAPRRASSILRAAA' A
#
# COMPACT_ATOMS: atom_id res chain seq x y z
N MET A 1 25.91 22.35 -7.06
CA MET A 1 25.13 22.10 -5.82
C MET A 1 23.83 21.34 -6.08
N VAL A 2 22.97 21.77 -7.00
CA VAL A 2 21.66 21.11 -7.26
C VAL A 2 21.81 19.62 -7.62
N ALA A 3 22.74 19.27 -8.51
CA ALA A 3 22.98 17.87 -8.89
C ALA A 3 23.40 17.01 -7.68
N ALA A 4 24.30 17.51 -6.83
CA ALA A 4 24.73 16.79 -5.62
C ALA A 4 23.57 16.58 -4.62
N LEU A 5 22.71 17.58 -4.44
CA LEU A 5 21.50 17.46 -3.63
C LEU A 5 20.52 16.45 -4.19
N ALA A 6 20.29 16.46 -5.52
CA ALA A 6 19.41 15.51 -6.18
C ALA A 6 19.93 14.07 -6.06
N THR A 7 21.24 13.86 -6.25
CA THR A 7 21.87 12.55 -6.05
C THR A 7 21.71 12.09 -4.61
N LEU A 8 21.95 12.96 -3.62
CA LEU A 8 21.81 12.61 -2.21
C LEU A 8 20.36 12.19 -1.88
N LEU A 9 19.37 12.97 -2.31
CA LEU A 9 17.96 12.65 -2.11
C LEU A 9 17.57 11.32 -2.77
N PHE A 10 18.02 11.10 -4.01
CA PHE A 10 17.76 9.86 -4.73
C PHE A 10 18.37 8.65 -4.00
N THR A 11 19.63 8.75 -3.59
CA THR A 11 20.32 7.68 -2.84
C THR A 11 19.59 7.40 -1.53
N THR A 12 19.23 8.44 -0.76
CA THR A 12 18.49 8.25 0.49
C THR A 12 17.13 7.58 0.26
N ALA A 13 16.36 8.06 -0.72
CA ALA A 13 15.06 7.47 -1.05
C ALA A 13 15.19 6.00 -1.49
N PHE A 14 16.21 5.69 -2.30
CA PHE A 14 16.50 4.34 -2.76
C PHE A 14 16.88 3.41 -1.59
N THR A 15 17.78 3.84 -0.71
CA THR A 15 18.17 3.07 0.48
C THR A 15 16.97 2.82 1.40
N VAL A 16 16.16 3.84 1.67
CA VAL A 16 14.95 3.70 2.49
C VAL A 16 13.94 2.75 1.85
N SER A 17 13.76 2.80 0.52
CA SER A 17 12.86 1.90 -0.21
C SER A 17 13.30 0.44 -0.09
N ILE A 18 14.60 0.17 -0.25
CA ILE A 18 15.15 -1.20 -0.09
C ILE A 18 15.01 -1.66 1.36
N TRP A 19 15.35 -0.81 2.32
CA TRP A 19 15.22 -1.14 3.74
C TRP A 19 13.76 -1.44 4.13
N ALA A 20 12.82 -0.65 3.61
CA ALA A 20 11.39 -0.88 3.79
C ALA A 20 10.97 -2.24 3.21
N MET A 21 11.48 -2.61 2.04
CA MET A 21 11.23 -3.93 1.44
C MET A 21 11.74 -5.07 2.34
N PHE A 22 12.97 -4.98 2.84
CA PHE A 22 13.53 -5.99 3.74
C PHE A 22 12.75 -6.12 5.04
N THR A 23 12.34 -5.01 5.65
CA THR A 23 11.61 -5.02 6.93
C THR A 23 10.16 -5.48 6.79
N THR A 24 9.55 -5.37 5.61
CA THR A 24 8.12 -5.70 5.41
C THR A 24 7.88 -7.01 4.67
N ILE A 25 8.74 -7.39 3.72
CA ILE A 25 8.54 -8.55 2.85
C ILE A 25 9.34 -9.77 3.33
N ALA A 26 10.62 -9.61 3.68
CA ALA A 26 11.46 -10.75 4.04
C ALA A 26 10.91 -11.57 5.23
N PRO A 27 10.45 -10.96 6.34
CA PRO A 27 9.85 -11.71 7.45
C PRO A 27 8.62 -12.51 7.03
N ARG A 28 7.84 -12.01 6.07
CA ARG A 28 6.63 -12.68 5.59
C ARG A 28 6.97 -13.90 4.74
N LEU A 29 8.01 -13.83 3.93
CA LEU A 29 8.50 -14.98 3.16
C LEU A 29 9.01 -16.07 4.10
N ASP A 30 9.76 -15.71 5.14
CA ASP A 30 10.25 -16.66 6.14
C ASP A 30 9.11 -17.28 6.94
N TYR A 31 8.10 -16.49 7.30
CA TYR A 31 6.87 -16.99 7.90
C TYR A 31 6.15 -17.99 6.98
N MET A 32 5.90 -17.65 5.72
CA MET A 32 5.27 -18.56 4.76
C MET A 32 6.08 -19.86 4.60
N ARG A 33 7.41 -19.74 4.58
CA ARG A 33 8.31 -20.89 4.50
C ARG A 33 8.25 -21.76 5.75
N SER A 34 8.17 -21.16 6.95
CA SER A 34 8.01 -21.90 8.20
C SER A 34 6.68 -22.65 8.26
N LEU A 35 5.58 -22.04 7.78
CA LEU A 35 4.28 -22.69 7.66
C LEU A 35 4.31 -23.89 6.73
N LEU A 36 4.99 -23.77 5.58
CA LEU A 36 5.10 -24.87 4.61
C LEU A 36 5.96 -26.03 5.12
N ARG A 37 6.93 -25.76 6.00
CA ARG A 37 7.82 -26.77 6.57
C ARG A 37 7.28 -27.40 7.85
N GLY A 38 6.29 -26.78 8.48
CA GLY A 38 5.77 -27.22 9.78
C GLY A 38 6.72 -26.92 10.95
N ASP A 39 7.68 -26.01 10.75
CA ASP A 39 8.59 -25.55 11.79
C ASP A 39 7.88 -24.55 12.72
N GLY A 40 8.52 -24.19 13.85
CA GLY A 40 8.05 -23.13 14.73
C GLY A 40 7.85 -21.81 13.96
N VAL A 41 6.63 -21.27 14.04
CA VAL A 41 6.23 -20.10 13.27
C VAL A 41 6.67 -18.81 13.99
N PRO A 42 7.51 -17.95 13.36
CA PRO A 42 7.96 -16.71 13.98
C PRO A 42 6.81 -15.70 14.07
N ALA A 43 6.71 -15.01 15.21
CA ALA A 43 5.70 -13.98 15.44
C ALA A 43 5.96 -12.76 14.54
N LEU A 44 5.12 -12.58 13.51
CA LEU A 44 5.14 -11.40 12.67
C LEU A 44 4.49 -10.21 13.40
N THR A 45 5.13 -9.04 13.36
CA THR A 45 4.50 -7.79 13.76
C THR A 45 3.32 -7.48 12.83
N PRO A 46 2.14 -7.12 13.37
CA PRO A 46 0.96 -6.87 12.55
C PRO A 46 1.19 -5.67 11.64
N ALA A 47 1.17 -5.92 10.33
CA ALA A 47 1.28 -4.86 9.36
C ALA A 47 0.04 -3.98 9.41
N HIS A 48 0.22 -2.74 9.87
CA HIS A 48 -0.84 -1.74 9.85
C HIS A 48 -1.08 -1.31 8.40
N ALA A 49 -2.01 -1.98 7.74
CA ALA A 49 -2.53 -1.50 6.45
C ALA A 49 -3.29 -0.20 6.72
N VAL A 50 -2.77 0.92 6.19
CA VAL A 50 -3.50 2.19 6.18
C VAL A 50 -4.78 1.96 5.37
N ARG A 51 -5.91 1.82 6.06
CA ARG A 51 -7.23 1.76 5.41
C ARG A 51 -7.57 3.16 4.94
N LEU A 52 -7.09 3.53 3.76
CA LEU A 52 -7.56 4.71 3.05
C LEU A 52 -9.03 4.47 2.70
N ARG A 53 -9.93 5.03 3.51
CA ARG A 53 -11.36 5.07 3.16
C ARG A 53 -11.51 6.05 2.00
N VAL A 54 -11.48 5.52 0.78
CA VAL A 54 -11.86 6.29 -0.40
C VAL A 54 -13.34 6.64 -0.23
N SER A 55 -13.63 7.91 0.08
CA SER A 55 -15.01 8.41 0.08
C SER A 55 -15.53 8.34 -1.36
N PRO A 56 -16.56 7.53 -1.67
CA PRO A 56 -17.14 7.55 -3.00
C PRO A 56 -17.70 8.96 -3.26
N ARG A 57 -17.25 9.59 -4.34
CA ARG A 57 -17.81 10.87 -4.79
C ARG A 57 -19.26 10.62 -5.20
N ALA A 58 -20.20 11.27 -4.52
CA ALA A 58 -21.62 11.17 -4.85
C ALA A 58 -21.83 11.56 -6.33
N ALA A 59 -22.35 10.63 -7.13
CA ALA A 59 -22.70 10.90 -8.53
C ALA A 59 -23.85 11.93 -8.58
N PRO A 60 -23.84 12.90 -9.52
CA PRO A 60 -24.89 13.89 -9.62
C PRO A 60 -26.21 13.24 -10.08
N ARG A 61 -27.20 13.18 -9.18
CA ARG A 61 -28.60 12.78 -9.47
C ARG A 61 -29.29 13.83 -10.36
N ARG A 62 -29.01 13.87 -11.67
CA ARG A 62 -29.71 14.77 -12.61
C ARG A 62 -30.26 14.14 -13.89
N ALA A 63 -30.15 12.83 -14.08
CA ALA A 63 -30.62 12.20 -15.33
C ALA A 63 -31.97 11.46 -15.23
N SER A 64 -32.60 11.36 -14.05
CA SER A 64 -33.83 10.55 -13.88
C SER A 64 -35.13 11.37 -13.82
N SER A 65 -35.11 12.70 -13.92
CA SER A 65 -36.33 13.52 -13.86
C SER A 65 -37.02 13.72 -15.22
N ILE A 66 -36.31 13.55 -16.33
CA ILE A 66 -36.88 13.86 -17.66
C ILE A 66 -37.88 12.78 -18.09
N LEU A 67 -37.72 11.53 -17.66
CA LEU A 67 -38.53 10.40 -18.12
C LEU A 67 -39.87 10.24 -17.38
N ARG A 68 -40.09 10.92 -16.25
CA ARG A 68 -41.37 10.90 -15.50
C ARG A 68 -42.34 12.01 -15.92
N ALA A 69 -41.88 13.03 -16.64
CA ALA A 69 -42.73 14.13 -17.10
C ALA A 69 -43.41 13.85 -18.46
N ALA A 70 -43.20 12.66 -19.04
CA ALA A 70 -43.70 12.28 -20.37
C ALA A 70 -44.61 11.03 -20.34
N ALA A 71 -45.12 10.64 -19.16
CA ALA A 71 -46.13 9.60 -18.98
C ALA A 71 -47.35 10.20 -18.28
#